data_AF-A0A2S3QLF1-F1
#
_entry.id   AF-A0A2S3QLF1-F1
#
_cell.length_a   1.000
_cell.length_b   1.000
_cell.length_c   1.000
_cell.angle_alpha   90.00
_cell.angle_beta   90.00
_cell.angle_gamma   90.00
#
_symmetry.space_group_name_H-M   'P 1'
#
loop_
_entity.id
_entity.type
_entity.pdbx_description
1 polymer ?
#
loop_
_entity_poly.entity_id
_entity_poly.type
_entity_poly.pdbx_seq_one_letter_code
_entity_poly.pdbx_strand_id
1 'polypeptide(L)'
;MKKIAKITLALLLASSALSMDCIGSKRYLDDRGQSQLKEIKLENAFEYTDAKIHADIDEAYFVFTKYDKEQFVAKITFGPDYTKGIVSTATFDQNNRFELASVNGATVYKLVCTQ
;
A
#
# COMPACT_ATOMS: atom_id res chain seq x y z
N MET A 1 26.46 13.89 53.47
CA MET A 1 25.24 13.70 52.65
C MET A 1 25.24 14.75 51.53
N LYS A 2 25.63 14.40 50.30
CA LYS A 2 25.48 15.26 49.11
C LYS A 2 24.71 14.47 48.06
N LYS A 3 23.61 15.06 47.60
CA LYS A 3 22.52 14.42 46.86
C LYS A 3 23.00 13.99 45.47
N ILE A 4 22.91 12.70 45.19
CA ILE A 4 22.99 12.13 43.84
C ILE A 4 21.68 12.53 43.15
N ALA A 5 21.70 13.60 42.37
CA ALA A 5 20.55 13.99 41.57
C ALA A 5 20.56 13.19 40.26
N LYS A 6 19.51 12.40 40.10
CA LYS A 6 19.30 11.38 39.07
C LYS A 6 19.36 11.97 37.66
N ILE A 7 20.18 11.35 36.83
CA ILE A 7 20.19 11.45 35.37
C ILE A 7 18.80 11.05 34.89
N THR A 8 18.03 12.00 34.35
CA THR A 8 16.78 11.69 33.65
C THR A 8 17.05 11.89 32.16
N LEU A 9 17.64 10.84 31.57
CA LEU A 9 17.83 10.74 30.13
C LEU A 9 16.45 10.51 29.52
N ALA A 10 15.78 11.60 29.11
CA ALA A 10 14.57 11.54 28.29
C ALA A 10 14.99 11.07 26.89
N LEU A 11 15.15 9.75 26.76
CA LEU A 11 15.31 9.08 25.48
C LEU A 11 13.94 9.17 24.79
N LEU A 12 13.76 10.23 24.01
CA LEU A 12 12.76 10.28 22.94
C LEU A 12 13.11 9.15 21.98
N LEU A 13 12.60 7.95 22.28
CA LEU A 13 12.36 6.93 21.28
C LEU A 13 11.31 7.53 20.35
N ALA A 14 11.77 8.29 19.36
CA ALA A 14 11.04 8.51 18.13
C ALA A 14 10.90 7.11 17.52
N SER A 15 9.85 6.42 17.93
CA SER A 15 9.38 5.20 17.29
C SER A 15 9.04 5.61 15.87
N SER A 16 9.99 5.44 14.95
CA SER A 16 9.73 5.46 13.53
C SER A 16 8.80 4.29 13.24
N ALA A 17 7.50 4.50 13.43
CA ALA A 17 6.51 3.64 12.83
C ALA A 17 6.77 3.72 11.33
N LEU A 18 7.34 2.64 10.77
CA LEU A 18 7.47 2.49 9.32
C LEU A 18 6.05 2.42 8.77
N SER A 19 5.49 3.59 8.47
CA SER A 19 4.17 3.71 7.89
C SER A 19 4.29 3.27 6.44
N MET A 20 3.72 2.11 6.12
CA MET A 20 3.58 1.67 4.73
C MET A 20 2.77 2.72 3.95
N ASP A 21 3.34 3.29 2.89
CA ASP A 21 2.61 4.17 1.99
C ASP A 21 2.34 3.44 0.68
N CYS A 22 1.06 3.27 0.33
CA CYS A 22 0.66 2.57 -0.88
C CYS A 22 -0.29 3.40 -1.73
N ILE A 23 -0.08 3.38 -3.04
CA ILE A 23 -0.89 4.06 -4.04
C ILE A 23 -1.39 3.04 -5.06
N GLY A 24 -2.71 3.01 -5.25
CA GLY A 24 -3.38 2.33 -6.34
C GLY A 24 -3.55 3.30 -7.52
N SER A 25 -3.34 2.83 -8.74
CA SER A 25 -3.49 3.65 -9.94
C SER A 25 -4.15 2.88 -11.08
N LYS A 26 -4.89 3.62 -11.90
CA LYS A 26 -5.53 3.17 -13.14
C LYS A 26 -5.18 4.15 -14.25
N ARG A 27 -4.46 3.66 -15.26
CA ARG A 27 -4.18 4.39 -16.50
C ARG A 27 -5.00 3.81 -17.65
N TYR A 28 -5.74 4.63 -18.35
CA TYR A 28 -6.65 4.21 -19.43
C TYR A 28 -6.74 5.28 -20.52
N LEU A 29 -7.26 4.93 -21.70
CA LEU A 29 -7.59 5.90 -22.75
C LEU A 29 -9.05 6.33 -22.60
N ASP A 30 -9.34 7.63 -22.68
CA ASP A 30 -10.71 8.13 -22.77
C ASP A 30 -11.30 7.99 -24.18
N ASP A 31 -12.54 8.45 -24.36
CA ASP A 31 -13.26 8.39 -25.64
C ASP A 31 -12.58 9.18 -26.77
N ARG A 32 -11.63 10.06 -26.44
CA ARG A 32 -10.83 10.83 -27.40
C ARG A 32 -9.46 10.21 -27.64
N GLY A 33 -9.19 9.04 -27.06
CA GLY A 33 -7.91 8.35 -27.12
C GLY A 33 -6.82 9.03 -26.28
N GLN A 34 -7.16 9.92 -25.35
CA GLN A 34 -6.18 10.57 -24.48
C GLN A 34 -5.91 9.72 -23.25
N SER A 35 -4.64 9.62 -22.86
CA SER A 35 -4.24 8.88 -21.65
C SER A 35 -4.68 9.63 -20.40
N GLN A 36 -5.51 8.98 -19.60
CA GLN A 36 -5.95 9.43 -18.29
C GLN A 36 -5.25 8.63 -17.19
N LEU A 37 -5.03 9.25 -16.04
CA LEU A 37 -4.47 8.62 -14.84
C LEU A 37 -5.36 8.96 -13.65
N LYS A 38 -5.82 7.92 -12.95
CA LYS A 38 -6.45 8.04 -11.63
C LYS A 38 -5.53 7.38 -10.61
N GLU A 39 -5.36 8.03 -9.47
CA GLU A 39 -4.56 7.53 -8.35
C GLU A 39 -5.35 7.68 -7.05
N ILE A 40 -5.15 6.75 -6.13
CA ILE A 40 -5.75 6.77 -4.80
C ILE A 40 -4.76 6.22 -3.79
N LYS A 41 -4.65 6.88 -2.64
CA LYS A 41 -3.90 6.35 -1.51
C LYS A 41 -4.70 5.22 -0.86
N LEU A 42 -4.04 4.11 -0.54
CA LEU A 42 -4.67 3.04 0.21
C LEU A 42 -4.75 3.45 1.69
N GLU A 43 -5.91 3.21 2.28
CA GLU A 43 -6.20 3.56 3.68
C GLU A 43 -6.53 2.30 4.49
N ASN A 44 -6.34 2.38 5.81
CA ASN A 44 -6.64 1.29 6.73
C ASN A 44 -8.15 0.96 6.67
N ALA A 45 -8.48 -0.32 6.53
CA ALA A 45 -9.88 -0.77 6.55
C ALA A 45 -10.57 -0.51 7.90
N PHE A 46 -9.80 -0.58 9.00
CA PHE A 46 -10.27 -0.43 10.37
C PHE A 46 -9.17 0.20 11.23
N GLU A 47 -9.53 1.12 12.13
CA GLU A 47 -8.58 1.79 13.03
C GLU A 47 -7.85 0.83 13.99
N TYR A 48 -8.38 -0.38 14.19
CA TYR A 48 -7.85 -1.35 15.16
C TYR A 48 -6.92 -2.41 14.53
N THR A 49 -6.72 -2.41 13.20
CA THR A 49 -5.85 -3.39 12.54
C THR A 49 -5.01 -2.74 11.44
N ASP A 50 -3.71 -2.54 11.70
CA ASP A 50 -2.72 -2.13 10.69
C ASP A 50 -2.42 -3.21 9.63
N ALA A 51 -3.17 -4.31 9.66
CA ALA A 51 -2.89 -5.48 8.85
C ALA A 51 -3.38 -5.35 7.41
N LYS A 52 -4.28 -4.41 7.09
CA LYS A 52 -4.84 -4.28 5.74
C LYS A 52 -5.14 -2.82 5.39
N ILE A 53 -4.52 -2.38 4.30
CA ILE A 53 -4.85 -1.13 3.60
C ILE A 53 -5.47 -1.45 2.24
N HIS A 54 -6.42 -0.64 1.82
CA HIS A 54 -7.12 -0.84 0.55
C HIS A 54 -7.65 0.45 -0.04
N ALA A 55 -8.02 0.37 -1.33
CA ALA A 55 -8.73 1.42 -2.03
C ALA A 55 -9.39 0.87 -3.30
N ASP A 56 -10.33 1.61 -3.84
CA ASP A 56 -11.07 1.27 -5.05
C ASP A 56 -10.95 2.39 -6.09
N ILE A 57 -10.72 2.02 -7.36
CA ILE A 57 -10.84 2.92 -8.52
C ILE A 57 -11.64 2.20 -9.60
N ASP A 58 -12.88 2.66 -9.86
CA ASP A 58 -13.70 2.25 -11.01
C ASP A 58 -13.59 0.74 -11.34
N GLU A 59 -14.15 -0.12 -10.48
CA GLU A 59 -14.11 -1.58 -10.60
C GLU A 59 -12.72 -2.23 -10.44
N ALA A 60 -11.71 -1.53 -9.93
CA ALA A 60 -10.45 -2.12 -9.49
C ALA A 60 -10.27 -1.93 -7.98
N TYR A 61 -10.20 -3.05 -7.26
CA TYR A 61 -9.95 -3.09 -5.82
C TYR A 61 -8.48 -3.43 -5.56
N PHE A 62 -7.78 -2.52 -4.89
CA PHE A 62 -6.38 -2.65 -4.51
C PHE A 62 -6.29 -3.01 -3.03
N VAL A 63 -5.53 -4.05 -2.70
CA VAL A 63 -5.34 -4.50 -1.32
C VAL A 63 -3.87 -4.76 -1.06
N PHE A 64 -3.38 -4.26 0.07
CA PHE A 64 -2.09 -4.63 0.62
C PHE A 64 -2.28 -5.08 2.06
N THR A 65 -1.83 -6.29 2.39
CA THR A 65 -2.12 -6.93 3.68
C THR A 65 -0.86 -7.53 4.28
N LYS A 66 -0.60 -7.25 5.55
CA LYS A 66 0.42 -7.95 6.34
C LYS A 66 -0.08 -9.35 6.67
N TYR A 67 0.61 -10.37 6.18
CA TYR A 67 0.27 -11.78 6.38
C TYR A 67 1.03 -12.40 7.56
N ASP A 68 2.30 -12.03 7.73
CA ASP A 68 3.16 -12.43 8.85
C ASP A 68 4.09 -11.26 9.25
N LYS A 69 4.97 -11.42 10.24
CA LYS A 69 5.86 -10.38 10.77
C LYS A 69 6.58 -9.59 9.69
N GLU A 70 7.01 -10.27 8.63
CA GLU A 70 7.82 -9.71 7.53
C GLU A 70 7.21 -9.92 6.14
N GLN A 71 6.08 -10.64 6.05
CA GLN A 71 5.47 -10.99 4.77
C GLN A 71 4.22 -10.16 4.52
N PHE A 72 4.14 -9.58 3.34
CA PHE A 72 2.97 -8.85 2.87
C PHE A 72 2.43 -9.50 1.59
N VAL A 73 1.12 -9.39 1.39
CA VAL A 73 0.41 -9.87 0.21
C VAL A 73 -0.28 -8.69 -0.43
N ALA A 74 -0.06 -8.53 -1.73
CA ALA A 74 -0.66 -7.50 -2.56
C ALA A 74 -1.66 -8.14 -3.53
N LYS A 75 -2.81 -7.50 -3.74
CA LYS A 75 -3.86 -7.95 -4.65
C LYS A 75 -4.40 -6.78 -5.45
N ILE A 76 -4.71 -7.05 -6.72
CA ILE A 76 -5.55 -6.20 -7.57
C ILE A 76 -6.68 -7.08 -8.07
N THR A 77 -7.92 -6.75 -7.71
CA THR A 77 -9.12 -7.51 -8.08
C THR A 77 -10.02 -6.66 -8.96
N PHE A 78 -10.59 -7.25 -10.01
CA PHE A 78 -11.38 -6.54 -11.01
C PHE A 78 -12.86 -6.90 -10.88
N GLY A 79 -13.71 -5.88 -10.84
CA GLY A 79 -15.15 -5.99 -10.88
C GLY A 79 -15.67 -6.40 -12.27
N PRO A 80 -16.99 -6.50 -12.41
CA PRO A 80 -18.00 -6.20 -11.39
C PRO A 80 -18.16 -7.31 -10.33
N ASP A 81 -17.69 -8.53 -10.60
CA ASP A 81 -17.87 -9.69 -9.71
C ASP A 81 -16.73 -9.88 -8.71
N TYR A 82 -15.60 -9.20 -8.91
CA TYR A 82 -14.40 -9.28 -8.07
C TYR A 82 -13.86 -10.70 -7.90
N THR A 83 -14.09 -11.56 -8.89
CA THR A 83 -13.60 -12.95 -8.89
C THR A 83 -12.26 -13.10 -9.61
N LYS A 84 -11.91 -12.12 -10.45
CA LYS A 84 -10.69 -12.10 -11.27
C LYS A 84 -9.70 -11.08 -10.75
N GLY A 85 -8.42 -11.35 -10.87
CA GLY A 85 -7.39 -10.46 -10.39
C GLY A 85 -6.01 -11.08 -10.43
N ILE A 86 -5.06 -10.37 -9.83
CA ILE A 86 -3.70 -10.85 -9.58
C ILE A 86 -3.37 -10.73 -8.10
N VAL A 87 -2.55 -11.66 -7.62
CA VAL A 87 -2.04 -11.69 -6.25
C VAL A 87 -0.54 -11.94 -6.30
N SER A 88 0.21 -11.26 -5.46
CA SER A 88 1.64 -11.51 -5.27
C SER A 88 2.01 -11.38 -3.80
N THR A 89 3.01 -12.14 -3.39
CA THR A 89 3.74 -11.83 -2.16
C THR A 89 4.62 -10.62 -2.46
N ALA A 90 4.68 -9.65 -1.53
CA ALA A 90 5.46 -8.45 -1.71
C ALA A 90 6.93 -8.72 -1.38
N THR A 91 7.80 -8.48 -2.36
CA THR A 91 9.25 -8.43 -2.17
C THR A 91 9.68 -7.02 -2.51
N PHE A 92 10.21 -6.31 -1.52
CA PHE A 92 10.68 -4.94 -1.70
C PHE A 92 12.06 -4.93 -2.35
N ASP A 93 12.28 -3.99 -3.25
CA ASP A 93 13.56 -3.77 -3.91
C ASP A 93 14.57 -3.07 -2.98
N GLN A 94 15.75 -2.76 -3.50
CA GLN A 94 16.82 -2.06 -2.76
C GLN A 94 16.44 -0.64 -2.34
N ASN A 95 15.36 -0.07 -2.89
CA ASN A 95 14.82 1.24 -2.55
C ASN A 95 13.60 1.15 -1.63
N ASN A 96 13.37 -0.01 -0.99
CA ASN A 96 12.18 -0.28 -0.19
C ASN A 96 10.87 -0.06 -0.96
N ARG A 97 10.87 -0.34 -2.26
CA ARG A 97 9.70 -0.21 -3.13
C ARG A 97 9.20 -1.58 -3.58
N PHE A 98 7.88 -1.74 -3.55
CA PHE A 98 7.16 -2.85 -4.16
C PHE A 98 6.23 -2.33 -5.24
N GLU A 99 6.12 -3.05 -6.36
CA GLU A 99 5.17 -2.75 -7.44
C GLU A 99 4.48 -4.03 -7.93
N LEU A 100 3.15 -3.97 -8.01
CA LEU A 100 2.31 -4.98 -8.64
C LEU A 100 1.54 -4.33 -9.77
N ALA A 101 1.65 -4.87 -10.98
CA ALA A 101 0.98 -4.32 -12.16
C ALA A 101 0.14 -5.38 -12.88
N SER A 102 -1.00 -4.95 -13.42
CA SER A 102 -1.86 -5.77 -14.27
C SER A 102 -2.30 -4.98 -15.49
N VAL A 103 -2.45 -5.66 -16.62
CA VAL A 103 -2.89 -5.05 -17.88
C VAL A 103 -4.18 -5.75 -18.33
N ASN A 104 -5.21 -4.96 -18.63
CA ASN A 104 -6.46 -5.42 -19.20
C ASN A 104 -6.82 -4.56 -20.41
N GLY A 105 -6.59 -5.09 -21.61
CA GLY A 105 -6.72 -4.33 -22.86
C GLY A 105 -5.78 -3.12 -22.86
N ALA A 106 -6.35 -1.92 -23.06
CA ALA A 106 -5.62 -0.65 -23.01
C ALA A 106 -5.48 -0.06 -21.60
N THR A 107 -6.02 -0.73 -20.57
CA THR A 107 -5.97 -0.24 -19.19
C THR A 107 -4.84 -0.90 -18.42
N VAL A 108 -4.05 -0.09 -17.71
CA VAL A 108 -2.99 -0.53 -16.81
C VAL A 108 -3.36 -0.19 -15.38
N TYR A 109 -3.33 -1.18 -14.51
CA TYR A 109 -3.54 -1.03 -13.07
C TYR A 109 -2.22 -1.25 -12.35
N LYS A 110 -1.90 -0.39 -11.37
CA LYS A 110 -0.71 -0.58 -10.54
C LYS A 110 -1.00 -0.33 -9.07
N LEU A 111 -0.41 -1.16 -8.22
CA LEU A 111 -0.26 -0.94 -6.79
C LEU A 111 1.22 -0.75 -6.51
N VAL A 112 1.58 0.40 -5.94
CA VAL A 112 2.96 0.73 -5.54
C VAL A 112 2.97 0.95 -4.04
N CYS A 113 3.93 0.34 -3.34
CA CYS A 113 4.10 0.49 -1.89
C CYS A 113 5.54 0.83 -1.53
N THR A 114 5.73 1.68 -0.54
CA THR A 114 7.04 2.08 0.00
C THR A 114 7.09 1.99 1.52
N GLN A 115 8.21 1.48 2.06
CA GLN A 115 8.52 1.39 3.50
C GLN A 115 9.49 2.48 3.95
#